data_AF-A0A7C0YJM6-F1
#
_entry.id   AF-A0A7C0YJM6-F1
#
_cell.length_a   1.000
_cell.length_b   1.000
_cell.length_c   1.000
_cell.angle_alpha   90.00
_cell.angle_beta   90.00
_cell.angle_gamma   90.00
#
_symmetry.space_group_name_H-M   'P 1'
#
loop_
_entity.id
_entity.type
_entity.pdbx_description
1 polymer ?
#
loop_
_entity_poly.entity_id
_entity_poly.type
_entity_poly.pdbx_seq_one_letter_code
_entity_poly.pdbx_strand_id
1 'polypeptide(L)'
;MSFSRKARRRLKYYIIWTPLWILIILVLSTLNILFIFVIQIAFLIKDILDILSKRDLAPEYFEHLPYSLGVAALLGTINPLLLLLSLLDAVIDAYEDLFMEK
;
A
#
# COMPACT_ATOMS: atom_id res chain seq x y z
N MET A 1 17.09 -9.40 16.71
CA MET A 1 15.78 -9.63 16.05
C MET A 1 16.05 -10.15 14.65
N SER A 2 15.79 -11.43 14.38
CA SER A 2 15.93 -11.97 13.03
C SER A 2 14.86 -11.33 12.14
N PHE A 3 15.22 -10.36 11.31
CA PHE A 3 14.39 -9.93 10.18
C PHE A 3 14.00 -11.21 9.42
N SER A 4 12.73 -11.62 9.56
CA SER A 4 12.27 -12.91 9.11
C SER A 4 12.50 -13.04 7.59
N ARG A 5 12.70 -14.27 7.12
CA ARG A 5 12.86 -14.57 5.67
C ARG A 5 11.73 -13.94 4.84
N LYS A 6 10.54 -13.80 5.43
CA LYS A 6 9.35 -13.13 4.90
C LYS A 6 9.59 -11.63 4.65
N ALA A 7 10.07 -10.89 5.64
CA ALA A 7 10.34 -9.44 5.51
C ALA A 7 11.37 -9.15 4.39
N ARG A 8 12.43 -9.97 4.27
CA ARG A 8 13.41 -9.83 3.19
C ARG A 8 12.80 -10.11 1.81
N ARG A 9 11.89 -11.08 1.72
CA ARG A 9 11.14 -11.41 0.49
C ARG A 9 10.22 -10.25 0.08
N ARG A 10 9.46 -9.68 1.03
CA ARG A 10 8.58 -8.53 0.76
C ARG A 10 9.35 -7.28 0.35
N LEU A 11 10.48 -6.99 1.00
CA LEU A 11 11.34 -5.87 0.62
C LEU A 11 11.77 -5.94 -0.86
N LYS A 12 12.04 -7.14 -1.38
CA LYS A 12 12.32 -7.34 -2.81
C LYS A 12 11.13 -6.93 -3.68
N TYR A 13 9.92 -7.32 -3.30
CA TYR A 13 8.71 -6.96 -4.04
C TYR A 13 8.38 -5.47 -3.93
N TYR A 14 8.59 -4.85 -2.76
CA TYR A 14 8.48 -3.40 -2.63
C TYR A 14 9.39 -2.68 -3.62
N ILE A 15 10.67 -3.05 -3.70
CA ILE A 15 11.62 -2.43 -4.65
C ILE A 15 11.15 -2.58 -6.10
N ILE A 16 10.58 -3.73 -6.47
CA ILE A 16 10.06 -3.98 -7.83
C ILE A 16 8.81 -3.13 -8.10
N TRP A 17 7.90 -3.02 -7.14
CA TRP A 17 6.63 -2.32 -7.29
C TRP A 17 6.72 -0.81 -7.11
N THR A 18 7.68 -0.29 -6.34
CA THR A 18 7.86 1.16 -6.14
C THR A 18 7.89 1.96 -7.44
N PRO A 19 8.76 1.67 -8.43
CA PRO A 19 8.78 2.46 -9.66
C PRO A 19 7.47 2.38 -10.46
N LEU A 20 6.81 1.22 -10.44
CA LEU A 20 5.52 1.03 -11.12
C LEU A 20 4.42 1.86 -10.44
N TRP A 21 4.35 1.83 -9.11
CA TRP A 21 3.36 2.60 -8.37
C TRP A 21 3.58 4.11 -8.49
N ILE A 22 4.83 4.56 -8.43
CA ILE A 22 5.14 5.99 -8.65
C ILE A 22 4.71 6.42 -10.04
N LEU A 23 4.98 5.62 -11.08
CA LEU A 23 4.50 5.90 -12.45
C LEU A 23 2.97 5.98 -12.50
N ILE A 24 2.28 5.02 -11.88
CA ILE A 24 0.81 4.98 -11.83
C ILE A 24 0.27 6.23 -11.11
N ILE A 25 0.82 6.61 -9.96
CA ILE A 25 0.40 7.79 -9.20
C ILE A 25 0.55 9.05 -10.05
N LEU A 26 1.71 9.23 -10.70
CA LEU A 26 1.96 10.39 -11.56
C LEU A 26 0.96 10.44 -12.71
N VAL A 27 0.79 9.33 -13.46
CA VAL A 27 -0.17 9.29 -14.57
C VAL A 27 -1.60 9.56 -14.09
N LEU A 28 -2.07 8.88 -13.05
CA LEU A 28 -3.44 9.06 -12.55
C LEU A 28 -3.68 10.46 -11.99
N SER A 29 -2.68 11.07 -11.37
CA SER A 29 -2.79 12.44 -10.84
C SER A 29 -2.99 13.47 -11.94
N THR A 30 -2.45 13.23 -13.15
CA THR A 30 -2.68 14.10 -14.32
C THR A 30 -4.05 13.89 -14.96
N LEU A 31 -4.61 12.68 -14.86
CA LEU A 31 -5.90 12.33 -15.44
C LEU A 31 -7.06 12.77 -14.54
N ASN A 32 -7.12 12.21 -13.33
CA ASN A 32 -8.13 12.53 -12.33
C ASN A 32 -7.72 11.97 -10.95
N ILE A 33 -7.61 12.86 -9.95
CA ILE A 33 -7.29 12.50 -8.57
C ILE A 33 -8.27 11.48 -7.97
N LEU A 34 -9.51 11.41 -8.46
CA LEU A 34 -10.53 10.48 -7.97
C LEU A 34 -10.15 9.02 -8.20
N PHE A 35 -9.38 8.70 -9.24
CA PHE A 35 -8.85 7.33 -9.43
C PHE A 35 -7.89 6.93 -8.31
N ILE A 36 -7.09 7.88 -7.81
CA ILE A 36 -6.17 7.63 -6.70
C ILE A 36 -6.96 7.34 -5.42
N PHE A 37 -8.05 8.08 -5.17
CA PHE A 37 -8.96 7.78 -4.06
C PHE A 37 -9.56 6.37 -4.16
N VAL A 38 -10.05 5.97 -5.33
CA VAL A 38 -10.67 4.66 -5.52
C VAL A 38 -9.67 3.54 -5.24
N ILE A 39 -8.45 3.65 -5.76
CA ILE A 39 -7.41 2.64 -5.52
C ILE A 39 -7.01 2.62 -4.04
N GLN A 40 -6.83 3.79 -3.41
CA GLN A 40 -6.49 3.89 -1.99
C GLN A 40 -7.56 3.25 -1.10
N ILE A 41 -8.84 3.46 -1.40
CA ILE A 41 -9.95 2.84 -0.68
C ILE A 41 -9.99 1.33 -0.93
N ALA A 42 -9.72 0.88 -2.15
CA ALA A 42 -9.70 -0.54 -2.48
C ALA A 42 -8.60 -1.30 -1.72
N PHE A 43 -7.40 -0.73 -1.60
CA PHE A 43 -6.31 -1.30 -0.80
C PHE A 43 -6.64 -1.34 0.68
N LEU A 44 -7.20 -0.25 1.22
CA LEU A 44 -7.60 -0.21 2.62
C LEU A 44 -8.65 -1.28 2.95
N ILE A 45 -9.64 -1.44 2.07
CA ILE A 45 -10.65 -2.49 2.21
C ILE A 45 -10.00 -3.88 2.13
N LYS A 46 -9.08 -4.09 1.19
CA LYS A 46 -8.39 -5.38 1.04
C LYS A 46 -7.60 -5.72 2.31
N ASP A 47 -6.83 -4.80 2.89
CA ASP A 47 -6.07 -5.07 4.12
C ASP A 47 -6.97 -5.34 5.33
N ILE A 48 -8.05 -4.58 5.46
CA ILE A 48 -9.06 -4.84 6.50
C ILE A 48 -9.64 -6.26 6.33
N LEU A 49 -9.98 -6.66 5.11
CA LEU A 49 -10.51 -8.00 4.84
C LEU A 49 -9.47 -9.10 5.05
N ASP A 50 -8.20 -8.85 4.72
CA ASP A 50 -7.09 -9.77 4.94
C ASP A 50 -6.86 -10.02 6.43
N ILE A 51 -6.96 -8.97 7.25
CA ILE A 51 -6.92 -9.05 8.71
C ILE A 51 -8.12 -9.83 9.26
N LEU A 52 -9.34 -9.48 8.83
CA LEU A 52 -10.57 -10.10 9.32
C LEU A 52 -10.68 -11.58 8.92
N SER A 53 -10.29 -11.92 7.69
CA SER A 53 -10.36 -13.28 7.15
C SER A 53 -9.16 -14.14 7.51
N LYS A 54 -8.07 -13.53 8.01
CA LYS A 54 -6.77 -14.16 8.28
C LYS A 54 -6.21 -14.89 7.06
N ARG A 55 -6.48 -14.38 5.85
CA ARG A 55 -6.02 -14.92 4.57
C ARG A 55 -5.54 -13.77 3.68
N ASP A 56 -4.64 -14.06 2.76
CA ASP A 56 -4.23 -13.10 1.73
C ASP A 56 -5.25 -13.15 0.58
N LEU A 57 -5.94 -12.05 0.31
CA LEU A 57 -6.81 -11.91 -0.86
C LEU A 57 -6.00 -11.64 -2.14
N ALA A 58 -4.81 -11.06 -2.00
CA ALA A 58 -3.91 -10.77 -3.10
C ALA A 58 -2.76 -11.80 -3.18
N PRO A 59 -2.15 -12.00 -4.36
CA PRO A 59 -0.96 -12.84 -4.49
C PRO A 59 0.21 -12.30 -3.64
N GLU A 60 1.03 -13.20 -3.08
CA GLU A 60 2.18 -12.84 -2.20
C GLU A 60 3.20 -11.86 -2.83
N TYR A 61 3.21 -11.72 -4.15
CA TYR A 61 4.12 -10.83 -4.85
C TYR A 61 3.51 -9.46 -5.13
N PHE A 62 2.21 -9.27 -4.92
CA PHE A 62 1.51 -8.01 -5.18
C PHE A 62 1.52 -7.16 -3.91
N GLU A 63 2.47 -6.22 -3.86
CA GLU A 63 2.66 -5.36 -2.70
C GLU A 63 2.25 -3.92 -3.02
N HIS A 64 1.41 -3.34 -2.16
CA HIS A 64 0.87 -1.99 -2.35
C HIS A 64 1.34 -0.96 -1.32
N LEU A 65 2.08 -1.34 -0.27
CA LEU A 65 2.70 -0.36 0.64
C LEU A 65 3.41 0.81 -0.09
N PRO A 66 4.19 0.57 -1.17
CA PRO A 66 4.85 1.67 -1.88
C PRO A 66 3.86 2.64 -2.55
N TYR A 67 2.67 2.17 -2.92
CA TYR A 67 1.62 3.04 -3.46
C TYR A 67 1.18 4.05 -2.41
N SER A 68 0.78 3.59 -1.24
CA SER A 68 0.24 4.45 -0.17
C SER A 68 1.29 5.42 0.35
N LEU A 69 2.53 4.97 0.53
CA LEU A 69 3.64 5.88 0.87
C LEU A 69 3.92 6.89 -0.24
N GLY A 70 3.85 6.47 -1.51
CA GLY A 70 4.01 7.36 -2.67
C GLY A 70 2.92 8.42 -2.74
N VAL A 71 1.66 8.05 -2.51
CA VAL A 71 0.52 8.98 -2.48
C VAL A 71 0.69 9.99 -1.35
N ALA A 72 1.04 9.53 -0.14
CA ALA A 72 1.30 10.41 1.00
C ALA A 72 2.42 11.42 0.69
N ALA A 73 3.52 10.96 0.12
CA ALA A 73 4.70 11.80 -0.17
C ALA A 73 4.46 12.80 -1.31
N LEU A 74 3.80 12.37 -2.39
CA LEU A 74 3.65 13.18 -3.61
C LEU A 74 2.42 14.08 -3.61
N LEU A 75 1.32 13.63 -2.99
CA LEU A 75 0.01 14.30 -3.08
C LEU A 75 -0.55 14.70 -1.72
N GLY A 76 0.03 14.22 -0.62
CA GLY A 76 -0.51 14.42 0.72
C GLY A 76 -0.53 15.87 1.19
N THR A 77 0.39 16.71 0.71
CA THR A 77 0.40 18.16 1.01
C THR A 77 -0.73 18.91 0.32
N ILE A 78 -1.24 18.37 -0.80
CA ILE A 78 -2.28 18.98 -1.64
C ILE A 78 -3.66 18.51 -1.20
N ASN A 79 -3.77 17.27 -0.70
CA ASN A 79 -5.03 16.67 -0.30
C ASN A 79 -4.92 15.99 1.08
N PRO A 80 -5.30 16.68 2.17
CA PRO A 80 -5.20 16.16 3.53
C PRO A 80 -6.02 14.89 3.78
N LEU A 81 -7.15 14.72 3.10
CA LEU A 81 -7.97 13.51 3.22
C LEU A 81 -7.24 12.32 2.61
N LEU A 82 -6.61 12.52 1.43
CA LEU A 82 -5.82 11.49 0.78
C LEU A 82 -4.56 11.16 1.59
N LEU A 83 -3.94 12.15 2.23
CA LEU A 83 -2.85 11.94 3.17
C LEU A 83 -3.29 11.06 4.34
N LEU A 84 -4.44 11.35 4.95
CA LEU A 84 -4.97 10.55 6.06
C LEU A 84 -5.24 9.10 5.63
N LEU A 85 -5.90 8.91 4.49
CA LEU A 85 -6.21 7.58 3.96
C LEU A 85 -4.95 6.78 3.65
N SER A 86 -3.97 7.41 3.01
CA SER A 86 -2.71 6.75 2.64
C SER A 86 -1.83 6.40 3.84
N LEU A 87 -1.78 7.25 4.87
CA LEU A 87 -1.09 6.91 6.12
C LEU A 87 -1.81 5.80 6.88
N LEU A 88 -3.15 5.82 6.94
CA LEU A 88 -3.92 4.77 7.58
C LEU A 88 -3.68 3.42 6.92
N ASP A 89 -3.79 3.37 5.59
CA ASP A 89 -3.54 2.17 4.79
C ASP A 89 -2.11 1.64 5.00
N ALA A 90 -1.10 2.51 4.87
CA ALA A 90 0.29 2.11 5.07
C ALA A 90 0.57 1.56 6.48
N VAL A 91 -0.11 2.07 7.50
CA VAL A 91 0.00 1.55 8.87
C VAL A 91 -0.65 0.18 9.00
N ILE A 92 -1.82 -0.02 8.38
CA ILE A 92 -2.54 -1.30 8.44
C ILE A 92 -1.77 -2.38 7.66
N ASP A 93 -1.29 -2.08 6.46
CA ASP A 93 -0.47 -2.98 5.64
C ASP A 93 0.82 -3.39 6.39
N ALA A 94 1.54 -2.41 6.96
CA ALA A 94 2.74 -2.69 7.75
C ALA A 94 2.44 -3.50 9.01
N TYR A 95 1.29 -3.26 9.66
CA TYR A 95 0.86 -4.05 10.81
C TYR A 95 0.56 -5.50 10.41
N GLU A 96 -0.18 -5.70 9.33
CA GLU A 96 -0.47 -7.02 8.78
C GLU A 96 0.84 -7.77 8.49
N ASP A 97 1.79 -7.12 7.84
CA ASP A 97 3.04 -7.72 7.39
C ASP A 97 3.98 -8.14 8.51
N LEU A 98 4.00 -7.37 9.60
CA LEU A 98 4.88 -7.62 10.74
C LEU A 98 4.29 -8.61 11.75
N PHE A 99 2.97 -8.58 11.95
CA PHE A 99 2.33 -9.29 13.06
C PHE A 99 1.46 -10.47 12.63
N MET A 100 1.07 -10.57 11.35
CA MET A 100 0.30 -11.71 10.86
C MET A 100 1.23 -12.75 10.23
N GLU A 101 1.56 -13.78 11.01
CA GLU A 101 2.08 -15.04 10.50
C GLU A 101 0.92 -15.81 9.85
N LYS A 102 0.72 -15.56 8.56
CA LYS A 102 -0.09 -16.39 7.66
C LYS A 102 0.75 -17.54 7.10
#